data_AF-A0A9E1E127-F1
#
_entry.id   AF-A0A9E1E127-F1
#
_cell.length_a   1.000
_cell.length_b   1.000
_cell.length_c   1.000
_cell.angle_alpha   90.00
_cell.angle_beta   90.00
_cell.angle_gamma   90.00
#
_symmetry.space_group_name_H-M   'P 1'
#
loop_
_entity.id
_entity.type
_entity.pdbx_description
1 polymer ?
#
loop_
_entity_poly.entity_id
_entity_poly.type
_entity_poly.pdbx_seq_one_letter_code
_entity_poly.pdbx_strand_id
1 'polypeptide(L)'
;MSRIRWPLLVVLMSVVGYSPARNAETEADIRELQQHIQSTQQPLISVHAKLAEMTGENALAASIGIMQVGFGILPFASHGSWSGGMHHPGLEGDYDTGVRSIHEPGDDRTFHYAFYNNPEYANDNRSGRYSFDLVTEGDQQNSETNQDNLRAERHLSVGDLGTLGGSVSLQRDQMFGSIKRKRSERYAVAGRANANFSPWNLRLQGMRYEFDPENSAAVEADFVPTGGFDFPSLSARANVCTANGARTFGASPGPITGGTCYNDFTFIDPKVENSADSLQNVTGCSIVTGGVFACFG
;
A
#
# COMPACT_ATOMS: atom_id res chain seq x y z
N MET A 1 -27.69 8.58 -25.71
CA MET A 1 -26.45 9.11 -25.12
C MET A 1 -25.57 7.92 -24.77
N SER A 2 -24.39 7.84 -25.38
CA SER A 2 -23.55 6.64 -25.44
C SER A 2 -22.92 6.30 -24.08
N ARG A 3 -23.05 5.03 -23.66
CA ARG A 3 -22.33 4.46 -22.52
C ARG A 3 -20.99 3.94 -23.02
N ILE A 4 -19.89 4.58 -22.60
CA ILE A 4 -18.53 4.07 -22.81
C ILE A 4 -18.29 3.00 -21.73
N ARG A 5 -18.20 1.73 -22.15
CA ARG A 5 -17.78 0.62 -21.31
C ARG A 5 -16.26 0.53 -21.37
N TRP A 6 -15.59 0.70 -20.23
CA TRP A 6 -14.17 0.41 -20.08
C TRP A 6 -13.97 -1.13 -20.05
N PRO A 7 -13.01 -1.70 -20.80
CA PRO A 7 -12.68 -3.11 -20.65
C PRO A 7 -11.81 -3.32 -19.41
N LEU A 8 -12.22 -4.27 -18.57
CA LEU A 8 -11.44 -4.77 -17.44
C LEU A 8 -10.26 -5.60 -18.01
N LEU A 9 -9.02 -5.18 -17.76
CA LEU A 9 -7.83 -5.92 -18.15
C LEU A 9 -7.48 -6.91 -17.03
N VAL A 10 -7.73 -8.20 -17.26
CA VAL A 10 -7.28 -9.29 -16.39
C VAL A 10 -5.88 -9.70 -16.86
N VAL A 11 -4.86 -9.47 -16.03
CA VAL A 11 -3.51 -9.96 -16.29
C VAL A 11 -3.44 -11.43 -15.87
N LEU A 12 -3.52 -12.33 -16.85
CA LEU A 12 -3.13 -13.73 -16.70
C LEU A 12 -1.60 -13.80 -16.65
N MET A 13 -1.02 -14.10 -15.48
CA MET A 13 0.38 -14.53 -15.41
C MET A 13 0.52 -15.90 -16.08
N SER A 14 1.09 -15.92 -17.27
CA SER A 14 1.60 -17.14 -17.89
C SER A 14 2.95 -17.47 -17.25
N VAL A 15 3.04 -18.65 -16.61
CA VAL A 15 4.33 -19.23 -16.22
C VAL A 15 5.03 -19.68 -17.51
N VAL A 16 5.97 -18.87 -18.01
CA VAL A 16 6.86 -19.29 -19.11
C VAL A 16 7.92 -20.22 -18.51
N GLY A 17 7.77 -21.51 -18.82
CA GLY A 17 8.60 -22.59 -18.27
C GLY A 17 10.00 -22.69 -18.88
N TYR A 18 10.97 -22.93 -18.02
CA TYR A 18 12.26 -23.56 -18.35
C TYR A 18 12.00 -25.04 -18.68
N SER A 19 12.58 -25.55 -19.77
CA SER A 19 12.28 -26.89 -20.29
C SER A 19 13.45 -27.87 -20.09
N PRO A 20 13.36 -28.81 -19.13
CA PRO A 20 13.95 -30.13 -19.29
C PRO A 20 12.87 -31.16 -19.68
N ALA A 21 13.31 -32.28 -20.23
CA ALA A 21 12.52 -33.31 -20.93
C ALA A 21 11.15 -33.63 -20.28
N ARG A 22 10.07 -33.36 -21.03
CA ARG A 22 8.68 -33.63 -20.63
C ARG A 22 8.38 -35.13 -20.77
N ASN A 23 8.00 -35.78 -19.68
CA ASN A 23 7.33 -37.07 -19.71
C ASN A 23 5.81 -36.89 -19.56
N ALA A 24 5.02 -37.87 -20.01
CA ALA A 24 3.55 -37.78 -20.04
C ALA A 24 2.91 -37.63 -18.64
N GLU A 25 3.59 -38.10 -17.58
CA GLU A 25 3.15 -37.94 -16.19
C GLU A 25 3.20 -36.48 -15.74
N THR A 26 4.25 -35.73 -16.12
CA THR A 26 4.36 -34.28 -15.79
C THR A 26 3.26 -33.45 -16.46
N GLU A 27 2.79 -33.83 -17.65
CA GLU A 27 1.69 -33.14 -18.32
C GLU A 27 0.32 -33.48 -17.73
N ALA A 28 0.16 -34.64 -17.09
CA ALA A 28 -1.06 -35.00 -16.38
C ALA A 28 -1.17 -34.18 -15.08
N ASP A 29 -0.10 -34.09 -14.31
CA ASP A 29 -0.04 -33.32 -13.07
C ASP A 29 -0.25 -31.82 -13.32
N ILE A 30 0.34 -31.27 -14.38
CA ILE A 30 0.12 -29.87 -14.78
C ILE A 30 -1.35 -29.63 -15.18
N ARG A 31 -1.98 -30.58 -15.89
CA ARG A 31 -3.41 -30.47 -16.27
C ARG A 31 -4.32 -30.56 -15.06
N GLU A 32 -4.00 -31.42 -14.10
CA GLU A 32 -4.76 -31.56 -12.86
C GLU A 32 -4.65 -30.31 -12.00
N LEU A 33 -3.45 -29.73 -11.87
CA LEU A 33 -3.22 -28.44 -11.22
C LEU A 33 -3.95 -27.29 -11.93
N GLN A 34 -3.93 -27.25 -13.27
CA GLN A 34 -4.68 -26.24 -14.04
C GLN A 34 -6.19 -26.38 -13.85
N GLN A 35 -6.70 -27.61 -13.83
CA GLN A 35 -8.11 -27.89 -13.53
C GLN A 35 -8.48 -27.53 -12.10
N HIS A 36 -7.59 -27.76 -11.13
CA HIS A 36 -7.79 -27.38 -9.75
C HIS A 36 -7.79 -25.86 -9.56
N ILE A 37 -6.88 -25.15 -10.22
CA ILE A 37 -6.83 -23.68 -10.22
C ILE A 37 -8.10 -23.12 -10.86
N GLN A 38 -8.52 -23.64 -12.02
CA GLN A 38 -9.75 -23.21 -12.69
C GLN A 38 -11.00 -23.51 -11.84
N SER A 39 -11.08 -24.68 -11.22
CA SER A 39 -12.22 -25.06 -10.37
C SER A 39 -12.29 -24.22 -9.09
N THR A 40 -11.16 -23.68 -8.62
CA THR A 40 -11.09 -22.76 -7.47
C THR A 40 -11.37 -21.31 -7.87
N GLN A 41 -10.95 -20.89 -9.08
CA GLN A 41 -11.15 -19.52 -9.59
C GLN A 41 -12.60 -19.24 -10.05
N GLN A 42 -13.30 -20.23 -10.59
CA GLN A 42 -14.68 -20.06 -11.08
C GLN A 42 -15.69 -19.66 -9.98
N PRO A 43 -15.69 -20.30 -8.78
CA PRO A 43 -16.49 -19.85 -7.65
C PRO A 43 -16.16 -18.42 -7.23
N LEU A 44 -14.86 -18.06 -7.17
CA LEU A 44 -14.39 -16.72 -6.80
C LEU A 44 -14.89 -15.63 -7.76
N ILE A 45 -14.83 -15.88 -9.06
CA ILE A 45 -15.35 -14.96 -10.09
C ILE A 45 -16.88 -14.83 -9.96
N SER A 46 -17.58 -15.94 -9.70
CA SER A 46 -19.04 -15.92 -9.49
C SER A 46 -19.46 -15.15 -8.23
N VAL A 47 -18.67 -15.22 -7.16
CA VAL A 47 -18.90 -14.48 -5.91
C VAL A 47 -18.70 -12.98 -6.15
N HIS A 48 -17.65 -12.58 -6.88
CA HIS A 48 -17.43 -11.18 -7.26
C HIS A 48 -18.54 -10.64 -8.15
N ALA A 49 -18.97 -11.40 -9.17
CA ALA A 49 -20.07 -11.00 -10.05
C ALA A 49 -21.40 -10.88 -9.29
N LYS A 50 -21.67 -11.79 -8.36
CA LYS A 50 -22.89 -11.80 -7.55
C LYS A 50 -22.91 -10.69 -6.49
N LEU A 51 -21.77 -10.35 -5.90
CA LEU A 51 -21.60 -9.18 -5.03
C LEU A 51 -21.82 -7.85 -5.79
N ALA A 52 -21.32 -7.75 -7.02
CA ALA A 52 -21.51 -6.59 -7.87
C ALA A 52 -22.97 -6.43 -8.36
N GLU A 53 -23.69 -7.54 -8.56
CA GLU A 53 -25.11 -7.53 -8.96
C GLU A 53 -26.06 -7.20 -7.78
N MET A 54 -25.68 -7.59 -6.54
CA MET A 54 -26.47 -7.35 -5.33
C MET A 54 -26.41 -5.90 -4.80
N THR A 55 -25.53 -5.04 -5.32
CA THR A 55 -25.14 -3.76 -4.70
C THR A 55 -25.53 -2.52 -5.51
N GLY A 56 -26.67 -2.56 -6.22
CA GLY A 56 -27.18 -1.43 -7.02
C GLY A 56 -27.02 -0.04 -6.36
N GLU A 57 -26.66 0.96 -7.18
CA GLU A 57 -26.35 2.39 -6.88
C GLU A 57 -25.34 2.70 -5.76
N ASN A 58 -24.92 1.71 -4.99
CA ASN A 58 -23.95 1.79 -3.90
C ASN A 58 -22.76 0.89 -4.25
N ALA A 59 -21.81 1.40 -5.02
CA ALA A 59 -20.68 0.61 -5.49
C ALA A 59 -19.92 0.01 -4.30
N LEU A 60 -20.07 -1.31 -4.11
CA LEU A 60 -19.33 -2.10 -3.14
C LEU A 60 -18.45 -3.06 -3.93
N ALA A 61 -17.16 -2.78 -3.96
CA ALA A 61 -16.18 -3.67 -4.55
C ALA A 61 -15.55 -4.53 -3.45
N ALA A 62 -15.58 -5.86 -3.62
CA ALA A 62 -14.85 -6.79 -2.77
C ALA A 62 -13.64 -7.35 -3.54
N SER A 63 -12.58 -7.69 -2.81
CA SER A 63 -11.35 -8.27 -3.38
C SER A 63 -10.73 -9.23 -2.36
N ILE A 64 -10.05 -10.26 -2.87
CA ILE A 64 -9.32 -11.26 -2.08
C ILE A 64 -7.99 -11.58 -2.76
N GLY A 65 -6.94 -11.78 -1.97
CA GLY A 65 -5.59 -12.08 -2.45
C GLY A 65 -4.57 -11.07 -1.91
N ILE A 66 -3.51 -10.83 -2.68
CA ILE A 66 -2.49 -9.83 -2.33
C ILE A 66 -2.96 -8.46 -2.82
N MET A 67 -3.09 -7.49 -1.92
CA MET A 67 -3.64 -6.18 -2.22
C MET A 67 -2.91 -5.09 -1.44
N GLN A 68 -2.82 -3.89 -2.03
CA GLN A 68 -2.26 -2.75 -1.34
C GLN A 68 -3.04 -2.46 -0.04
N VAL A 69 -2.31 -2.30 1.07
CA VAL A 69 -2.83 -1.93 2.38
C VAL A 69 -3.41 -0.52 2.33
N GLY A 70 -4.67 -0.40 2.75
CA GLY A 70 -5.46 0.81 2.61
C GLY A 70 -5.20 1.85 3.73
N PHE A 71 -3.99 2.41 3.80
CA PHE A 71 -3.61 3.38 4.83
C PHE A 71 -3.07 4.69 4.25
N GLY A 72 -3.42 5.82 4.87
CA GLY A 72 -2.87 7.13 4.54
C GLY A 72 -3.25 7.68 3.15
N ILE A 73 -2.26 8.25 2.45
CA ILE A 73 -2.38 8.76 1.08
C ILE A 73 -2.34 7.58 0.10
N LEU A 74 -3.43 7.41 -0.65
CA LEU A 74 -3.53 6.40 -1.69
C LEU A 74 -3.65 7.03 -3.10
N PRO A 75 -3.27 6.30 -4.16
CA PRO A 75 -2.52 5.02 -4.12
C PRO A 75 -1.00 5.21 -3.90
N PHE A 76 -0.50 6.43 -4.10
CA PHE A 76 0.91 6.79 -3.93
C PHE A 76 1.03 8.04 -3.05
N ALA A 77 1.88 8.00 -2.03
CA ALA A 77 2.03 9.11 -1.10
C ALA A 77 2.82 10.28 -1.70
N SER A 78 3.79 9.97 -2.57
CA SER A 78 4.60 10.95 -3.30
C SER A 78 4.05 11.23 -4.71
N HIS A 79 4.53 12.34 -5.30
CA HIS A 79 4.27 12.69 -6.70
C HIS A 79 5.32 12.13 -7.66
N GLY A 80 6.48 11.77 -7.12
CA GLY A 80 7.58 11.12 -7.84
C GLY A 80 7.55 9.60 -7.79
N SER A 81 8.62 9.00 -8.30
CA SER A 81 8.88 7.55 -8.15
C SER A 81 9.64 7.21 -6.87
N TRP A 82 9.99 8.22 -6.08
CA TRP A 82 10.69 8.06 -4.80
C TRP A 82 9.66 7.88 -3.70
N SER A 83 9.74 6.79 -2.95
CA SER A 83 8.87 6.57 -1.79
C SER A 83 9.18 7.58 -0.68
N GLY A 84 8.14 7.96 0.08
CA GLY A 84 8.32 8.74 1.29
C GLY A 84 8.86 7.91 2.45
N GLY A 85 9.24 8.58 3.54
CA GLY A 85 9.78 7.93 4.74
C GLY A 85 8.83 6.96 5.44
N MET A 86 7.56 6.90 5.02
CA MET A 86 6.56 5.96 5.53
C MET A 86 6.54 4.62 4.82
N HIS A 87 7.34 4.48 3.78
CA HIS A 87 7.53 3.20 3.13
C HIS A 87 8.22 2.19 4.07
N HIS A 88 9.20 2.64 4.84
CA HIS A 88 9.95 1.77 5.76
C HIS A 88 9.15 1.11 6.89
N PRO A 89 8.17 1.80 7.52
CA PRO A 89 7.28 1.16 8.49
C PRO A 89 6.08 0.41 7.88
N GLY A 90 6.03 0.18 6.56
CA GLY A 90 4.92 -0.54 5.93
C GLY A 90 3.63 0.28 5.82
N LEU A 91 3.71 1.59 5.99
CA LEU A 91 2.54 2.49 5.99
C LEU A 91 2.36 3.24 4.67
N GLU A 92 3.18 2.92 3.67
CA GLU A 92 3.14 3.44 2.31
C GLU A 92 3.57 2.36 1.31
N GLY A 93 2.77 2.14 0.27
CA GLY A 93 3.14 1.23 -0.83
C GLY A 93 3.20 -0.24 -0.44
N ASP A 94 2.55 -0.61 0.65
CA ASP A 94 2.61 -1.94 1.26
C ASP A 94 1.50 -2.88 0.76
N TYR A 95 1.77 -4.18 0.66
CA TYR A 95 0.87 -5.18 0.09
C TYR A 95 0.81 -6.45 0.93
N ASP A 96 -0.41 -6.86 1.27
CA ASP A 96 -0.67 -7.99 2.16
C ASP A 96 -1.70 -8.96 1.60
N THR A 97 -1.71 -10.18 2.15
CA THR A 97 -2.70 -11.21 1.81
C THR A 97 -3.94 -11.07 2.67
N GLY A 98 -5.10 -10.92 2.05
CA GLY A 98 -6.33 -10.72 2.81
C GLY A 98 -7.59 -10.57 1.99
N VAL A 99 -8.58 -9.95 2.61
CA VAL A 99 -9.85 -9.52 2.02
C VAL A 99 -10.02 -8.02 2.19
N ARG A 100 -10.55 -7.36 1.17
CA ARG A 100 -10.81 -5.92 1.18
C ARG A 100 -12.16 -5.61 0.59
N SER A 101 -12.83 -4.62 1.16
CA SER A 101 -14.05 -4.04 0.64
C SER A 101 -13.89 -2.52 0.51
N ILE A 102 -14.28 -1.98 -0.63
CA ILE A 102 -14.34 -0.54 -0.90
C ILE A 102 -15.81 -0.19 -1.16
N HIS A 103 -16.31 0.78 -0.42
CA HIS A 103 -17.67 1.26 -0.50
C HIS A 103 -17.70 2.75 -0.86
N GLU A 104 -18.37 3.09 -1.95
CA GLU A 104 -18.49 4.45 -2.45
C GLU A 104 -19.97 4.87 -2.44
N PRO A 105 -20.50 5.32 -1.28
CA PRO A 105 -21.87 5.79 -1.21
C PRO A 105 -21.99 7.16 -1.86
N GLY A 106 -22.46 7.16 -3.10
CA GLY A 106 -22.52 8.35 -3.95
C GLY A 106 -21.15 8.78 -4.44
N ASP A 107 -21.07 10.02 -4.93
CA ASP A 107 -19.87 10.49 -5.61
C ASP A 107 -18.83 11.11 -4.68
N ASP A 108 -19.16 11.50 -3.44
CA ASP A 108 -18.30 12.35 -2.58
C ASP A 108 -17.53 11.60 -1.48
N ARG A 109 -17.72 10.29 -1.33
CA ARG A 109 -17.23 9.50 -0.19
C ARG A 109 -16.69 8.15 -0.63
N THR A 110 -15.64 7.72 0.05
CA THR A 110 -15.05 6.38 -0.12
C THR A 110 -14.68 5.81 1.23
N PHE A 111 -15.10 4.58 1.49
CA PHE A 111 -14.77 3.82 2.70
C PHE A 111 -14.03 2.56 2.32
N HIS A 112 -12.91 2.28 2.99
CA HIS A 112 -12.17 1.04 2.84
C HIS A 112 -12.25 0.27 4.16
N TYR A 113 -12.49 -1.03 4.03
CA TYR A 113 -12.47 -2.01 5.11
C TYR A 113 -11.59 -3.16 4.64
N ALA A 114 -10.58 -3.54 5.39
CA ALA A 114 -9.75 -4.67 5.02
C ALA A 114 -9.33 -5.47 6.25
N PHE A 115 -9.13 -6.77 6.02
CA PHE A 115 -8.52 -7.69 6.96
C PHE A 115 -7.45 -8.48 6.22
N TYR A 116 -6.25 -8.51 6.78
CA TYR A 116 -5.09 -9.20 6.24
C TYR A 116 -4.60 -10.24 7.24
N ASN A 117 -4.44 -11.48 6.80
CA ASN A 117 -4.07 -12.56 7.72
C ASN A 117 -2.55 -12.60 7.96
N ASN A 118 -1.78 -12.30 6.92
CA ASN A 118 -0.33 -12.34 6.88
C ASN A 118 0.23 -11.44 5.76
N PRO A 119 1.53 -11.09 5.85
CA PRO A 119 2.25 -10.40 4.78
C PRO A 119 2.35 -11.22 3.48
N GLU A 120 2.63 -10.60 2.33
CA GLU A 120 2.52 -11.22 0.98
C GLU A 120 3.27 -12.54 0.80
N TYR A 121 4.37 -12.75 1.52
CA TYR A 121 5.19 -13.97 1.41
C TYR A 121 4.98 -14.99 2.53
N ALA A 122 4.22 -14.66 3.58
CA ALA A 122 3.99 -15.52 4.74
C ALA A 122 5.30 -16.14 5.31
N ASN A 123 6.41 -15.41 5.25
CA ASN A 123 7.73 -15.87 5.69
C ASN A 123 8.49 -14.72 6.34
N ASP A 124 8.45 -14.71 7.67
CA ASP A 124 8.98 -13.62 8.50
C ASP A 124 10.52 -13.57 8.51
N ASN A 125 11.21 -14.62 8.03
CA ASN A 125 12.66 -14.63 7.88
C ASN A 125 13.14 -14.00 6.56
N ARG A 126 12.23 -13.60 5.67
CA ARG A 126 12.57 -13.03 4.37
C ARG A 126 12.66 -11.51 4.47
N SER A 127 13.86 -10.97 4.64
CA SER A 127 14.13 -9.53 4.63
C SER A 127 14.20 -8.89 3.22
N GLY A 128 14.53 -9.69 2.20
CA GLY A 128 14.60 -9.27 0.80
C GLY A 128 13.23 -9.27 0.11
N ARG A 129 12.43 -8.25 0.43
CA ARG A 129 11.04 -8.08 -0.01
C ARG A 129 10.73 -6.63 -0.40
N TYR A 130 9.58 -6.42 -1.06
CA TYR A 130 9.13 -5.10 -1.54
C TYR A 130 8.28 -4.37 -0.49
N SER A 131 7.23 -5.04 0.00
CA SER A 131 6.42 -4.60 1.15
C SER A 131 7.28 -4.59 2.40
N PHE A 132 7.11 -3.58 3.25
CA PHE A 132 7.89 -3.46 4.48
C PHE A 132 7.09 -4.01 5.64
N ASP A 133 7.55 -5.12 6.19
CA ASP A 133 6.89 -5.79 7.32
C ASP A 133 7.90 -6.11 8.41
N LEU A 134 7.40 -6.45 9.60
CA LEU A 134 8.25 -7.01 10.64
C LEU A 134 8.91 -8.31 10.17
N VAL A 135 10.19 -8.44 10.47
CA VAL A 135 10.95 -9.67 10.23
C VAL A 135 11.53 -10.20 11.53
N THR A 136 11.71 -11.50 11.59
CA THR A 136 12.35 -12.14 12.74
C THR A 136 13.87 -12.11 12.57
N GLU A 137 14.56 -11.37 13.44
CA GLU A 137 16.02 -11.20 13.40
C GLU A 137 16.65 -11.27 14.80
N GLY A 138 17.70 -12.08 14.95
CA GLY A 138 18.41 -12.22 16.22
C GLY A 138 17.47 -12.60 17.38
N ASP A 139 17.50 -11.83 18.46
CA ASP A 139 16.62 -12.03 19.62
C ASP A 139 15.25 -11.32 19.48
N GLN A 140 15.02 -10.59 18.39
CA GLN A 140 13.74 -9.99 18.05
C GLN A 140 12.96 -10.91 17.12
N GLN A 141 12.05 -11.68 17.70
CA GLN A 141 11.34 -12.76 17.02
C GLN A 141 9.83 -12.48 16.94
N ASN A 142 9.46 -11.27 16.53
CA ASN A 142 8.08 -10.84 16.36
C ASN A 142 7.69 -10.95 14.89
N SER A 143 6.56 -11.59 14.61
CA SER A 143 5.96 -11.62 13.28
C SER A 143 4.59 -10.98 13.26
N GLU A 144 4.20 -10.47 12.11
CA GLU A 144 2.91 -9.83 11.91
C GLU A 144 1.82 -10.83 11.53
N THR A 145 0.64 -10.66 12.12
CA THR A 145 -0.54 -11.44 11.76
C THR A 145 -1.82 -10.67 12.07
N ASN A 146 -2.89 -10.93 11.33
CA ASN A 146 -4.23 -10.41 11.58
C ASN A 146 -4.24 -8.87 11.71
N GLN A 147 -4.11 -8.20 10.57
CA GLN A 147 -4.11 -6.76 10.39
C GLN A 147 -5.49 -6.27 9.93
N ASP A 148 -6.08 -5.35 10.69
CA ASP A 148 -7.35 -4.69 10.37
C ASP A 148 -7.08 -3.25 9.89
N ASN A 149 -7.59 -2.88 8.71
CA ASN A 149 -7.47 -1.52 8.17
C ASN A 149 -8.84 -0.90 7.90
N LEU A 150 -9.00 0.33 8.38
CA LEU A 150 -10.16 1.17 8.13
C LEU A 150 -9.72 2.51 7.56
N ARG A 151 -10.40 2.97 6.51
CA ARG A 151 -10.18 4.30 5.96
C ARG A 151 -11.49 4.92 5.52
N ALA A 152 -11.66 6.20 5.84
CA ALA A 152 -12.79 7.00 5.37
C ALA A 152 -12.25 8.25 4.67
N GLU A 153 -12.75 8.53 3.48
CA GLU A 153 -12.42 9.71 2.68
C GLU A 153 -13.67 10.44 2.25
N ARG A 154 -13.54 11.76 2.19
CA ARG A 154 -14.54 12.64 1.61
C ARG A 154 -13.86 13.66 0.72
N HIS A 155 -14.50 14.01 -0.40
CA HIS A 155 -14.07 15.11 -1.25
C HIS A 155 -15.21 16.07 -1.56
N LEU A 156 -14.84 17.30 -1.91
CA LEU A 156 -15.71 18.44 -2.09
C LEU A 156 -15.27 19.20 -3.33
N SER A 157 -16.20 19.40 -4.27
CA SER A 157 -15.97 20.29 -5.41
C SER A 157 -16.11 21.75 -4.98
N VAL A 158 -15.14 22.57 -5.34
CA VAL A 158 -15.12 24.01 -5.07
C VAL A 158 -15.46 24.76 -6.36
N GLY A 159 -16.72 24.62 -6.80
CA GLY A 159 -17.17 25.12 -8.11
C GLY A 159 -16.26 24.65 -9.24
N ASP A 160 -15.86 25.57 -10.12
CA ASP A 160 -14.93 25.29 -11.23
C ASP A 160 -13.44 25.43 -10.83
N LEU A 161 -13.15 25.79 -9.57
CA LEU A 161 -11.77 26.04 -9.13
C LEU A 161 -10.99 24.73 -8.92
N GLY A 162 -11.63 23.69 -8.41
CA GLY A 162 -10.94 22.45 -8.05
C GLY A 162 -11.65 21.61 -7.01
N THR A 163 -10.90 20.73 -6.34
CA THR A 163 -11.41 19.82 -5.30
C THR A 163 -10.59 19.89 -4.02
N LEU A 164 -11.29 19.75 -2.89
CA LEU A 164 -10.70 19.54 -1.58
C LEU A 164 -11.12 18.16 -1.07
N GLY A 165 -10.18 17.39 -0.56
CA GLY A 165 -10.42 16.08 0.02
C GLY A 165 -9.75 15.94 1.36
N GLY A 166 -10.31 15.07 2.20
CA GLY A 166 -9.71 14.69 3.46
C GLY A 166 -9.99 13.23 3.75
N SER A 167 -9.06 12.57 4.43
CA SER A 167 -9.25 11.19 4.87
C SER A 167 -8.67 10.92 6.25
N VAL A 168 -9.23 9.94 6.93
CA VAL A 168 -8.69 9.35 8.16
C VAL A 168 -8.47 7.87 7.96
N SER A 169 -7.39 7.35 8.54
CA SER A 169 -7.03 5.93 8.47
C SER A 169 -6.68 5.40 9.85
N LEU A 170 -7.03 4.14 10.09
CA LEU A 170 -6.66 3.34 11.24
C LEU A 170 -6.15 1.99 10.74
N GLN A 171 -5.06 1.53 11.32
CA GLN A 171 -4.52 0.18 11.16
C GLN A 171 -4.26 -0.39 12.55
N ARG A 172 -4.59 -1.67 12.76
CA ARG A 172 -4.34 -2.38 14.00
C ARG A 172 -4.05 -3.84 13.72
N ASP A 173 -2.91 -4.30 14.23
CA ASP A 173 -2.36 -5.60 13.85
C ASP A 173 -1.89 -6.36 15.10
N GLN A 174 -1.88 -7.68 15.02
CA GLN A 174 -1.30 -8.51 16.06
C GLN A 174 0.14 -8.84 15.70
N MET A 175 1.00 -8.85 16.73
CA MET A 175 2.36 -9.33 16.60
C MET A 175 2.52 -10.60 17.43
N PHE A 176 3.06 -11.65 16.84
CA PHE A 176 3.33 -12.90 17.54
C PHE A 176 4.80 -13.02 17.88
N GLY A 177 5.13 -12.94 19.18
CA GLY A 177 6.48 -13.13 19.70
C GLY A 177 6.78 -14.62 19.87
N SER A 178 7.64 -15.19 19.04
CA SER A 178 7.89 -16.64 19.02
C SER A 178 8.62 -17.14 20.28
N ILE A 179 9.45 -16.30 20.91
CA ILE A 179 10.21 -16.62 22.14
C ILE A 179 9.27 -16.81 23.34
N LYS A 180 8.40 -15.83 23.60
CA LYS A 180 7.46 -15.86 24.74
C LYS A 180 6.13 -16.54 24.40
N ARG A 181 5.88 -16.83 23.12
CA ARG A 181 4.64 -17.40 22.57
C ARG A 181 3.39 -16.59 22.96
N LYS A 182 3.52 -15.27 22.91
CA LYS A 182 2.46 -14.31 23.24
C LYS A 182 2.16 -13.42 22.05
N ARG A 183 0.94 -12.88 22.05
CA ARG A 183 0.53 -11.86 21.09
C ARG A 183 0.58 -10.50 21.77
N SER A 184 1.13 -9.53 21.07
CA SER A 184 1.04 -8.12 21.39
C SER A 184 0.38 -7.38 20.22
N GLU A 185 0.26 -6.06 20.33
CA GLU A 185 -0.47 -5.25 19.35
C GLU A 185 0.43 -4.18 18.76
N ARG A 186 0.15 -3.81 17.51
CA ARG A 186 0.63 -2.57 16.92
C ARG A 186 -0.53 -1.81 16.31
N TYR A 187 -0.38 -0.50 16.21
CA TYR A 187 -1.39 0.34 15.56
C TYR A 187 -0.77 1.53 14.85
N ALA A 188 -1.50 2.04 13.86
CA ALA A 188 -1.21 3.30 13.22
C ALA A 188 -2.49 4.10 12.98
N VAL A 189 -2.40 5.42 13.06
CA VAL A 189 -3.48 6.35 12.75
C VAL A 189 -2.96 7.48 11.87
N ALA A 190 -3.77 7.91 10.91
CA ALA A 190 -3.40 9.02 10.02
C ALA A 190 -4.59 9.92 9.70
N GLY A 191 -4.29 11.20 9.49
CA GLY A 191 -5.20 12.19 8.92
C GLY A 191 -4.55 12.87 7.72
N ARG A 192 -5.29 13.04 6.63
CA ARG A 192 -4.83 13.61 5.36
C ARG A 192 -5.73 14.74 4.91
N ALA A 193 -5.12 15.76 4.30
CA ALA A 193 -5.77 16.74 3.44
C ALA A 193 -5.18 16.70 2.02
N ASN A 194 -6.02 16.89 1.00
CA ASN A 194 -5.65 16.92 -0.41
C ASN A 194 -6.37 18.07 -1.12
N ALA A 195 -5.63 18.94 -1.78
CA ALA A 195 -6.16 20.07 -2.53
C ALA A 195 -5.71 19.98 -3.98
N ASN A 196 -6.66 19.92 -4.91
CA ASN A 196 -6.40 19.93 -6.35
C ASN A 196 -6.98 21.22 -6.94
N PHE A 197 -6.12 22.17 -7.29
CA PHE A 197 -6.49 23.41 -7.96
C PHE A 197 -5.60 23.59 -9.17
N SER A 198 -6.04 23.07 -10.32
CA SER A 198 -5.22 22.97 -11.53
C SER A 198 -4.49 24.29 -11.83
N PRO A 199 -3.15 24.28 -12.03
CA PRO A 199 -2.29 23.11 -12.23
C PRO A 199 -1.69 22.50 -10.95
N TRP A 200 -2.09 22.95 -9.77
CA TRP A 200 -1.46 22.61 -8.50
C TRP A 200 -2.15 21.44 -7.79
N ASN A 201 -1.34 20.59 -7.15
CA ASN A 201 -1.78 19.65 -6.13
C ASN A 201 -0.98 19.86 -4.84
N LEU A 202 -1.67 19.86 -3.70
CA LEU A 202 -1.06 19.89 -2.38
C LEU A 202 -1.66 18.77 -1.52
N ARG A 203 -0.79 17.97 -0.91
CA ARG A 203 -1.16 16.90 0.03
C ARG A 203 -0.42 17.12 1.34
N LEU A 204 -1.17 17.11 2.43
CA LEU A 204 -0.64 17.14 3.78
C LEU A 204 -1.11 15.89 4.51
N GLN A 205 -0.25 15.30 5.32
CA GLN A 205 -0.62 14.16 6.16
C GLN A 205 0.11 14.23 7.50
N GLY A 206 -0.61 13.90 8.57
CA GLY A 206 -0.03 13.64 9.89
C GLY A 206 -0.41 12.23 10.33
N MET A 207 0.52 11.53 10.95
CA MET A 207 0.29 10.17 11.42
C MET A 207 1.11 9.84 12.66
N ARG A 208 0.69 8.77 13.32
CA ARG A 208 1.38 8.15 14.44
C ARG A 208 1.33 6.64 14.27
N TYR A 209 2.42 5.96 14.59
CA TYR A 209 2.44 4.51 14.72
C TYR A 209 3.15 4.09 16.01
N GLU A 210 2.81 2.90 16.48
CA GLU A 210 3.38 2.30 17.68
C GLU A 210 3.36 0.78 17.57
N PHE A 211 4.54 0.19 17.71
CA PHE A 211 4.80 -1.23 17.85
C PHE A 211 5.04 -1.53 19.34
N ASP A 212 4.38 -2.56 19.87
CA ASP A 212 4.63 -3.12 21.21
C ASP A 212 5.26 -4.52 21.11
N PRO A 213 6.53 -4.66 20.69
CA PRO A 213 7.14 -5.97 20.42
C PRO A 213 7.28 -6.80 21.70
N GLU A 214 6.96 -8.09 21.63
CA GLU A 214 7.05 -9.01 22.76
C GLU A 214 8.46 -9.63 22.85
N ASN A 215 9.42 -8.78 23.19
CA ASN A 215 10.85 -9.11 23.28
C ASN A 215 11.22 -9.77 24.61
N SER A 216 12.35 -10.47 24.68
CA SER A 216 12.90 -10.93 25.96
C SER A 216 13.33 -9.72 26.82
N ALA A 217 13.44 -9.88 28.15
CA ALA A 217 13.77 -8.77 29.04
C ALA A 217 15.16 -8.14 28.81
N ALA A 218 16.03 -8.81 28.04
CA ALA A 218 17.37 -8.34 27.70
C ALA A 218 17.41 -7.56 26.36
N VAL A 219 16.28 -7.44 25.66
CA VAL A 219 16.19 -6.86 24.31
C VAL A 219 15.25 -5.67 24.36
N GLU A 220 15.78 -4.52 23.97
CA GLU A 220 15.04 -3.26 23.95
C GLU A 220 13.85 -3.32 22.99
N ALA A 221 12.79 -2.57 23.32
CA ALA A 221 11.57 -2.45 22.50
C ALA A 221 11.52 -1.14 21.69
N ASP A 222 12.56 -0.33 21.77
CA ASP A 222 12.61 0.99 21.12
C ASP A 222 12.84 0.92 19.61
N PHE A 223 13.33 -0.20 19.10
CA PHE A 223 13.54 -0.43 17.67
C PHE A 223 13.03 -1.81 17.28
N VAL A 224 12.42 -1.90 16.12
CA VAL A 224 11.92 -3.15 15.54
C VAL A 224 12.61 -3.43 14.20
N PRO A 225 12.97 -4.69 13.92
CA PRO A 225 13.48 -5.09 12.63
C PRO A 225 12.36 -5.14 11.59
N THR A 226 12.60 -4.56 10.42
CA THR A 226 11.65 -4.51 9.31
C THR A 226 12.31 -4.95 8.03
N GLY A 227 11.74 -5.94 7.35
CA GLY A 227 12.23 -6.41 6.07
C GLY A 227 11.65 -5.58 4.94
N GLY A 228 12.52 -4.95 4.16
CA GLY A 228 12.23 -4.36 2.87
C GLY A 228 13.56 -3.99 2.25
N PHE A 229 14.00 -4.72 1.22
CA PHE A 229 15.36 -4.65 0.67
C PHE A 229 16.51 -4.87 1.68
N ASP A 230 16.35 -5.81 2.63
CA ASP A 230 17.37 -6.17 3.63
C ASP A 230 17.77 -5.03 4.61
N PHE A 231 16.88 -4.05 4.81
CA PHE A 231 17.10 -2.99 5.81
C PHE A 231 16.90 -3.50 7.25
N PRO A 232 17.68 -3.02 8.23
CA PRO A 232 17.80 -3.74 9.50
C PRO A 232 16.81 -3.33 10.61
N SER A 233 16.45 -2.04 10.77
CA SER A 233 15.59 -1.62 11.90
C SER A 233 15.06 -0.20 11.76
N LEU A 234 13.93 0.08 12.43
CA LEU A 234 13.37 1.43 12.62
C LEU A 234 12.83 1.62 14.04
N SER A 235 12.55 2.87 14.43
CA SER A 235 12.00 3.19 15.74
C SER A 235 10.62 2.55 15.93
N ALA A 236 10.35 1.90 17.06
CA ALA A 236 9.07 1.27 17.34
C ALA A 236 7.90 2.27 17.49
N ARG A 237 8.19 3.57 17.65
CA ARG A 237 7.18 4.61 17.80
C ARG A 237 7.63 5.89 17.13
N ALA A 238 6.77 6.51 16.34
CA ALA A 238 7.03 7.85 15.82
C ALA A 238 5.76 8.62 15.51
N ASN A 239 5.87 9.95 15.51
CA ASN A 239 4.95 10.82 14.81
C ASN A 239 5.57 11.21 13.47
N VAL A 240 4.78 11.23 12.40
CA VAL A 240 5.27 11.58 11.07
C VAL A 240 4.35 12.60 10.41
N CYS A 241 4.95 13.60 9.78
CA CYS A 241 4.26 14.61 9.00
C CYS A 241 4.81 14.64 7.58
N THR A 242 3.93 14.75 6.59
CA THR A 242 4.31 14.97 5.20
C THR A 242 3.67 16.23 4.62
N ALA A 243 4.42 16.89 3.73
CA ALA A 243 3.97 18.06 3.01
C ALA A 243 4.45 17.98 1.55
N ASN A 244 3.51 17.66 0.66
CA ASN A 244 3.82 17.27 -0.71
C ASN A 244 3.11 18.22 -1.67
N GLY A 245 3.89 18.98 -2.44
CA GLY A 245 3.40 19.96 -3.40
C GLY A 245 3.82 19.61 -4.82
N ALA A 246 2.90 19.73 -5.77
CA ALA A 246 3.18 19.47 -7.18
C ALA A 246 2.49 20.47 -8.11
N ARG A 247 3.11 20.68 -9.27
CA ARG A 247 2.57 21.49 -10.36
C ARG A 247 2.69 20.74 -11.67
N THR A 248 1.56 20.53 -12.32
CA THR A 248 1.52 19.99 -13.68
C THR A 248 1.78 21.09 -14.71
N PHE A 249 2.40 20.74 -15.82
CA PHE A 249 2.55 21.63 -16.96
C PHE A 249 2.35 20.87 -18.26
N GLY A 250 1.76 21.54 -19.24
CA GLY A 250 1.80 21.10 -20.64
C GLY A 250 2.91 21.86 -21.37
N ALA A 251 3.52 21.22 -22.36
CA ALA A 251 4.45 21.88 -23.28
C ALA A 251 4.09 21.48 -24.71
N SER A 252 3.85 22.45 -25.59
CA SER A 252 3.71 22.21 -27.03
C SER A 252 4.01 23.48 -27.82
N PRO A 253 4.75 23.41 -28.95
CA PRO A 253 5.25 22.19 -29.62
C PRO A 253 6.73 21.88 -29.32
N GLY A 254 7.03 20.66 -28.90
CA GLY A 254 8.38 20.16 -28.62
C GLY A 254 8.38 18.67 -28.22
N PRO A 255 9.55 18.03 -28.06
CA PRO A 255 9.63 16.62 -27.67
C PRO A 255 9.06 16.35 -26.26
N ILE A 256 9.14 17.35 -25.38
CA ILE A 256 8.47 17.34 -24.07
C ILE A 256 7.05 17.86 -24.27
N THR A 257 6.06 17.01 -23.97
CA THR A 257 4.64 17.33 -24.10
C THR A 257 4.01 17.78 -22.79
N GLY A 258 4.69 17.56 -21.67
CA GLY A 258 4.28 17.98 -20.35
C GLY A 258 5.05 17.29 -19.24
N GLY A 259 4.58 17.46 -18.01
CA GLY A 259 5.20 16.87 -16.84
C GLY A 259 4.61 17.38 -15.54
N THR A 260 5.19 16.91 -14.43
CA THR A 260 4.85 17.33 -13.08
C THR A 260 6.12 17.61 -12.32
N CYS A 261 6.32 18.85 -11.88
CA CYS A 261 7.39 19.15 -10.92
C CYS A 261 6.83 19.13 -9.51
N TYR A 262 7.60 18.61 -8.57
CA TYR A 262 7.14 18.32 -7.22
C TYR A 262 8.24 18.54 -6.17
N ASN A 263 7.78 18.76 -4.94
CA ASN A 263 8.57 18.73 -3.72
C ASN A 263 7.78 17.90 -2.70
N ASP A 264 8.31 16.74 -2.34
CA ASP A 264 7.72 15.83 -1.37
C ASP A 264 8.61 15.82 -0.12
N PHE A 265 8.04 16.23 1.01
CA PHE A 265 8.75 16.38 2.27
C PHE A 265 8.15 15.46 3.34
N THR A 266 9.02 14.80 4.09
CA THR A 266 8.67 13.96 5.24
C THR A 266 9.52 14.35 6.44
N PHE A 267 8.89 14.50 7.60
CA PHE A 267 9.54 14.67 8.90
C PHE A 267 9.08 13.56 9.84
N ILE A 268 10.03 12.81 10.38
CA ILE A 268 9.81 11.72 11.34
C ILE A 268 10.39 12.17 12.68
N ASP A 269 9.55 12.12 13.71
CA ASP A 269 9.87 12.44 15.11
C ASP A 269 9.71 11.15 15.93
N PRO A 270 10.80 10.36 16.09
CA PRO A 270 10.76 9.13 16.85
C PRO A 270 10.45 9.41 18.32
N LYS A 271 9.62 8.55 18.92
CA LYS A 271 9.19 8.64 20.33
C LYS A 271 9.82 7.53 21.16
N VAL A 272 11.13 7.38 21.00
CA VAL A 272 11.97 6.36 21.65
C VAL A 272 13.29 6.98 22.10
N GLU A 273 13.97 6.38 23.07
CA GLU A 273 15.22 6.93 23.59
C GLU A 273 16.35 6.78 22.56
N ASN A 274 17.42 7.58 22.70
CA ASN A 274 18.62 7.51 21.86
C ASN A 274 18.34 7.60 20.33
N SER A 275 17.29 8.32 19.95
CA SER A 275 16.89 8.53 18.57
C SER A 275 17.03 10.00 18.16
N ALA A 276 17.07 10.24 16.85
CA ALA A 276 17.12 11.58 16.28
C ALA A 276 16.02 11.73 15.23
N ASP A 277 15.52 12.96 15.09
CA ASP A 277 14.58 13.32 14.05
C ASP A 277 15.16 13.02 12.66
N SER A 278 14.31 12.56 11.75
CA SER A 278 14.67 12.31 10.36
C SER A 278 13.89 13.22 9.42
N LEU A 279 14.60 13.75 8.42
CA LEU A 279 14.07 14.64 7.40
C LEU A 279 14.38 14.04 6.03
N GLN A 280 13.35 13.92 5.20
CA GLN A 280 13.50 13.56 3.80
C GLN A 280 12.85 14.66 2.97
N ASN A 281 13.58 15.14 1.97
CA ASN A 281 13.06 16.13 1.03
C ASN A 281 13.44 15.70 -0.39
N VAL A 282 12.45 15.41 -1.23
CA VAL A 282 12.64 14.97 -2.61
C VAL A 282 12.08 16.05 -3.52
N THR A 283 12.96 16.68 -4.31
CA THR A 283 12.56 17.71 -5.28
C THR A 283 12.87 17.23 -6.66
N GLY A 284 11.86 17.18 -7.52
CA GLY A 284 12.01 16.54 -8.81
C GLY A 284 10.99 16.98 -9.84
N CYS A 285 11.11 16.40 -11.02
CA CYS A 285 10.09 16.50 -12.05
C CYS A 285 9.91 15.16 -12.75
N SER A 286 8.68 14.83 -13.13
CA SER A 286 8.40 13.86 -14.17
C SER A 286 8.21 14.58 -15.50
N ILE A 287 8.69 13.98 -16.58
CA ILE A 287 8.62 14.50 -17.94
C ILE A 287 7.96 13.46 -18.84
N VAL A 288 7.03 13.92 -19.67
CA VAL A 288 6.35 13.12 -20.70
C VAL A 288 6.89 13.51 -22.07
N THR A 289 7.38 12.54 -22.84
CA THR A 289 7.86 12.75 -24.22
C THR A 289 7.37 11.67 -25.17
N GLY A 290 6.38 11.96 -26.04
CA GLY A 290 6.01 11.11 -27.19
C GLY A 290 5.80 9.61 -26.95
N GLY A 291 5.56 9.17 -25.71
CA GLY A 291 5.46 7.76 -25.29
C GLY A 291 6.36 7.35 -24.11
N VAL A 292 7.31 8.19 -23.68
CA VAL A 292 8.18 7.98 -22.52
C VAL A 292 7.71 8.79 -21.33
N PHE A 293 7.73 8.18 -20.15
CA PHE A 293 7.56 8.82 -18.86
C PHE A 293 8.87 8.65 -18.07
N ALA A 294 9.51 9.74 -17.69
CA ALA A 294 10.77 9.72 -16.95
C ALA A 294 10.65 10.58 -15.69
N CYS A 295 11.09 10.05 -14.55
CA CYS A 295 11.12 10.74 -13.27
C CYS A 295 12.54 11.11 -12.87
N PHE A 296 12.69 12.31 -12.34
CA PHE A 296 13.92 12.84 -11.77
C PHE A 296 13.61 13.31 -10.35
N GLY A 297 14.56 13.16 -9.43
CA GLY A 297 14.49 13.67 -8.05
C GLY A 297 15.86 13.75 -7.40
#